data_AF-A0A2I0MZA6-F1
#
_entry.id   AF-A0A2I0MZA6-F1
#
_cell.length_a   1.000
_cell.length_b   1.000
_cell.length_c   1.000
_cell.angle_alpha   90.00
_cell.angle_beta   90.00
_cell.angle_gamma   90.00
#
_symmetry.space_group_name_H-M   'P 1'
#
loop_
_entity.id
_entity.type
_entity.pdbx_description
1 polymer ?
#
loop_
_entity_poly.entity_id
_entity_poly.type
_entity_poly.pdbx_seq_one_letter_code
_entity_poly.pdbx_strand_id
1 'polypeptide(L)'
;MDEGLNTRQEYYLRLWILMLSLDSGLANVTTLLRFERPVSHMTGNLSSMVLAVGSGEGQLFLRLFLALTLFLLGGMLSGFLFRERLFAPQKRYGVLLILGGLVSLFLRERPELFYFLCFFMGTQNAMFVGFRGTLVRTTHFTGYLSDIAFELGAFFSCKGHHGWKIRLYLASILCFLIGGAVAFWAVPRGGAELFLAGAYLMSGSYYFLLRRFGHWGPSVPRKPLSQGTDKALGLPDISV
;
A
#
# COMPACT_ATOMS: atom_id res chain seq x y z
N MET A 1 -4.02 9.08 -27.34
CA MET A 1 -4.37 10.17 -26.41
C MET A 1 -4.47 9.55 -25.04
N ASP A 2 -3.55 9.92 -24.15
CA ASP A 2 -3.59 9.52 -22.74
C ASP A 2 -4.66 10.41 -22.10
N GLU A 3 -5.91 9.96 -22.07
CA GLU A 3 -6.97 10.69 -21.35
C GLU A 3 -6.65 10.59 -19.86
N GLY A 4 -5.94 11.59 -19.35
CA GLY A 4 -5.66 11.74 -17.93
C GLY A 4 -6.96 11.78 -17.11
N LEU A 5 -6.84 11.44 -15.82
CA LEU A 5 -7.97 11.45 -14.89
C LEU A 5 -8.68 12.81 -14.91
N ASN A 6 -10.01 12.80 -14.99
CA ASN A 6 -10.79 14.03 -14.82
C ASN A 6 -10.76 14.49 -13.33
N THR A 7 -11.10 15.75 -13.07
CA THR A 7 -11.04 16.35 -11.72
C THR A 7 -11.84 15.56 -10.67
N ARG A 8 -12.95 14.95 -11.08
CA ARG A 8 -13.81 14.15 -10.20
C ARG A 8 -13.15 12.81 -9.84
N GLN A 9 -12.57 12.12 -10.82
CA GLN A 9 -11.78 10.90 -10.60
C GLN A 9 -10.59 11.16 -9.69
N GLU A 10 -9.86 12.26 -9.93
CA GLU A 10 -8.75 12.67 -9.06
C GLU A 10 -9.19 12.92 -7.63
N TYR A 11 -10.33 13.60 -7.43
CA TYR A 11 -10.87 13.84 -6.10
C TYR A 11 -11.16 12.53 -5.35
N TYR A 12 -11.92 11.63 -5.97
CA TYR A 12 -12.27 10.37 -5.31
C TYR A 12 -11.04 9.50 -5.03
N LEU A 13 -10.11 9.43 -5.99
CA LEU A 13 -8.90 8.61 -5.87
C LEU A 13 -7.97 9.13 -4.78
N ARG A 14 -7.80 10.45 -4.68
CA ARG A 14 -7.05 11.08 -3.60
C ARG A 14 -7.65 10.74 -2.24
N LEU A 15 -8.97 10.87 -2.06
CA LEU A 15 -9.60 10.52 -0.79
C LEU A 15 -9.40 9.02 -0.46
N TRP A 16 -9.47 8.14 -1.45
CA TRP A 16 -9.16 6.72 -1.24
C TRP A 16 -7.71 6.49 -0.79
N ILE A 17 -6.75 7.14 -1.43
CA ILE A 17 -5.33 7.06 -1.05
C ILE A 17 -5.13 7.50 0.41
N LEU A 18 -5.80 8.60 0.82
CA LEU A 18 -5.74 9.09 2.20
C LEU A 18 -6.34 8.10 3.20
N MET A 19 -7.46 7.45 2.86
CA MET A 19 -8.06 6.39 3.68
C MET A 19 -7.10 5.21 3.83
N LEU A 20 -6.46 4.76 2.74
CA LEU A 20 -5.48 3.67 2.79
C LEU A 20 -4.24 4.03 3.62
N SER A 21 -3.79 5.28 3.60
CA SER A 21 -2.71 5.74 4.47
C SER A 21 -3.13 5.77 5.94
N LEU A 22 -4.38 6.12 6.25
CA LEU A 22 -4.94 6.00 7.60
C LEU A 22 -4.98 4.54 8.05
N ASP A 23 -5.48 3.64 7.21
CA ASP A 23 -5.53 2.20 7.47
C ASP A 23 -4.12 1.64 7.78
N SER A 24 -3.11 2.07 7.03
CA SER A 24 -1.72 1.68 7.26
C SER A 24 -1.19 2.15 8.61
N GLY A 25 -1.54 3.38 9.03
CA GLY A 25 -1.14 3.92 10.33
C GLY A 25 -1.77 3.18 11.49
N LEU A 26 -3.08 2.94 11.37
CA LEU A 26 -3.87 2.17 12.33
C LEU A 26 -3.33 0.75 12.49
N ALA A 27 -3.11 0.03 11.38
CA ALA A 27 -2.53 -1.32 11.41
C ALA A 27 -1.14 -1.32 12.05
N ASN A 28 -0.25 -0.42 11.62
CA ASN A 28 1.13 -0.43 12.03
C ASN A 28 1.31 -0.10 13.52
N VAL A 29 0.56 0.86 14.05
CA VAL A 29 0.61 1.19 15.49
C VAL A 29 -0.11 0.12 16.32
N THR A 30 -1.21 -0.46 15.82
CA THR A 30 -1.86 -1.60 16.50
C THR A 30 -0.88 -2.75 16.70
N THR A 31 -0.09 -3.10 15.67
CA THR A 31 0.88 -4.19 15.80
C THR A 31 2.11 -3.80 16.61
N LEU A 32 2.56 -2.54 16.55
CA LEU A 32 3.62 -2.06 17.44
C LEU A 32 3.21 -2.20 18.91
N LEU A 33 1.98 -1.87 19.26
CA LEU A 33 1.52 -1.94 20.66
C LEU A 33 1.21 -3.37 21.14
N ARG A 34 0.68 -4.25 20.27
CA ARG A 34 0.34 -5.64 20.66
C ARG A 34 1.47 -6.65 20.47
N PHE A 35 2.30 -6.43 19.46
CA PHE A 35 3.29 -7.41 19.00
C PHE A 35 4.71 -6.86 19.04
N GLU A 36 4.90 -5.61 19.49
CA GLU A 36 6.18 -4.91 19.58
C GLU A 36 6.88 -4.75 18.23
N ARG A 37 6.15 -4.96 17.12
CA ARG A 37 6.71 -4.98 15.78
C ARG A 37 5.79 -4.30 14.76
N PRO A 38 6.33 -3.43 13.90
CA PRO A 38 5.57 -2.81 12.83
C PRO A 38 5.32 -3.81 11.69
N VAL A 39 4.21 -3.66 10.98
CA VAL A 39 3.86 -4.46 9.79
C VAL A 39 4.12 -3.73 8.47
N SER A 40 4.40 -2.41 8.48
CA SER A 40 4.76 -1.66 7.27
C SER A 40 6.27 -1.36 7.17
N HIS A 41 6.98 -1.29 8.30
CA HIS A 41 8.39 -0.92 8.35
C HIS A 41 9.33 -2.15 8.25
N MET A 42 9.37 -2.76 7.07
CA MET A 42 10.10 -4.02 6.85
C MET A 42 11.63 -3.85 6.91
N THR A 43 12.18 -2.69 6.57
CA THR A 43 13.63 -2.42 6.72
C THR A 43 14.07 -2.55 8.17
N GLY A 44 13.29 -2.02 9.13
CA GLY A 44 13.58 -2.18 10.56
C GLY A 44 13.45 -3.62 11.05
N ASN A 45 12.48 -4.37 10.54
CA ASN A 45 12.35 -5.80 10.84
C ASN A 45 13.53 -6.60 10.29
N LEU A 46 14.03 -6.29 9.10
CA LEU A 46 15.22 -6.93 8.53
C LEU A 46 16.47 -6.66 9.37
N SER A 47 16.70 -5.42 9.81
CA SER A 47 17.78 -5.11 10.75
C SER A 47 17.63 -5.88 12.07
N SER A 48 16.41 -6.00 12.58
CA SER A 48 16.11 -6.75 13.80
C SER A 48 16.38 -8.26 13.64
N MET A 49 16.22 -8.83 12.44
CA MET A 49 16.59 -10.22 12.17
C MET A 49 18.09 -10.45 12.31
N VAL A 50 18.92 -9.53 11.79
CA VAL A 50 20.38 -9.61 11.91
C VAL A 50 20.81 -9.53 13.37
N LEU A 51 20.22 -8.62 14.14
CA LEU A 51 20.48 -8.50 15.58
C LEU A 51 20.08 -9.77 16.33
N ALA A 52 18.93 -10.37 16.00
CA ALA A 52 18.46 -11.61 16.60
C ALA A 52 19.42 -12.78 16.36
N VAL A 53 20.06 -12.85 15.18
CA VAL A 53 21.11 -13.85 14.91
C VAL A 53 22.34 -13.60 15.80
N GLY A 54 22.78 -12.34 15.89
CA GLY A 54 23.93 -11.96 16.70
C GLY A 54 23.75 -12.18 18.21
N SER A 55 22.51 -12.03 18.71
CA SER A 55 22.17 -12.26 20.12
C SER A 55 21.75 -13.69 20.45
N GLY A 56 21.69 -14.59 19.46
CA GLY A 56 21.24 -15.98 19.66
C GLY A 56 19.72 -16.14 19.84
N GLU A 57 18.93 -15.12 19.53
CA GLU A 57 17.47 -15.11 19.64
C GLU A 57 16.78 -15.78 18.44
N GLY A 58 16.99 -17.10 18.28
CA GLY A 58 16.47 -17.86 17.13
C GLY A 58 14.94 -17.77 16.95
N GLN A 59 14.17 -17.69 18.03
CA GLN A 59 12.71 -17.53 17.96
C GLN A 59 12.29 -16.18 17.35
N LEU A 60 12.97 -15.09 17.73
CA LEU A 60 12.71 -13.76 17.17
C LEU A 60 13.06 -13.74 15.68
N PHE A 61 14.21 -14.34 15.31
CA PHE A 61 14.59 -14.48 13.91
C PHE A 61 13.51 -15.19 13.11
N LEU A 62 13.02 -16.36 13.55
CA LEU A 62 11.99 -17.13 12.86
C LEU A 62 10.67 -16.34 12.73
N ARG A 63 10.25 -15.63 13.79
CA ARG A 63 9.07 -14.78 13.78
C ARG A 63 9.16 -13.67 12.74
N LEU A 64 10.31 -12.99 12.67
CA LEU A 64 10.53 -11.90 11.72
C LEU A 64 10.74 -12.41 10.28
N PHE A 65 11.40 -13.55 10.12
CA PHE A 65 11.55 -14.22 8.82
C PHE A 65 10.19 -14.62 8.24
N LEU A 66 9.31 -15.20 9.06
CA LEU A 66 7.94 -15.53 8.64
C LEU A 66 7.14 -14.26 8.31
N ALA A 67 7.24 -13.21 9.13
CA ALA A 67 6.60 -11.92 8.88
C ALA A 67 7.03 -11.31 7.52
N LEU A 68 8.33 -11.32 7.22
CA LEU A 68 8.89 -10.83 5.96
C LEU A 68 8.43 -11.67 4.77
N THR A 69 8.44 -13.00 4.92
CA THR A 69 7.98 -13.94 3.89
C THR A 69 6.51 -13.70 3.57
N LEU A 70 5.66 -13.54 4.58
CA LEU A 70 4.25 -13.25 4.40
C LEU A 70 4.01 -11.90 3.72
N PHE A 71 4.76 -10.86 4.09
CA PHE A 71 4.71 -9.58 3.41
C PHE A 71 5.07 -9.70 1.93
N LEU A 72 6.12 -10.46 1.61
CA LEU A 72 6.52 -10.75 0.23
C LEU A 72 5.41 -11.50 -0.54
N LEU A 73 4.83 -12.53 0.06
CA LEU A 73 3.72 -13.29 -0.53
C LEU A 73 2.48 -12.42 -0.78
N GLY A 74 2.18 -11.49 0.12
CA GLY A 74 1.13 -10.49 -0.09
C GLY A 74 1.43 -9.58 -1.27
N GLY A 75 2.67 -9.10 -1.38
CA GLY A 75 3.12 -8.34 -2.53
C GLY A 75 3.01 -9.12 -3.84
N MET A 76 3.34 -10.41 -3.82
CA MET A 76 3.20 -11.33 -4.96
C MET A 76 1.73 -11.52 -5.36
N LEU A 77 0.82 -11.67 -4.39
CA LEU A 77 -0.62 -11.72 -4.65
C LEU A 77 -1.11 -10.42 -5.31
N SER A 78 -0.67 -9.26 -4.82
CA SER A 78 -1.00 -7.98 -5.45
C SER A 78 -0.53 -7.92 -6.91
N GLY A 79 0.70 -8.36 -7.18
CA GLY A 79 1.26 -8.44 -8.54
C GLY A 79 0.46 -9.36 -9.47
N PHE A 80 -0.10 -10.46 -8.94
CA PHE A 80 -1.00 -11.35 -9.68
C PHE A 80 -2.38 -10.70 -9.93
N LEU A 81 -2.95 -10.03 -8.92
CA LEU A 81 -4.29 -9.46 -8.99
C LEU A 81 -4.37 -8.18 -9.85
N PHE A 82 -3.33 -7.34 -9.80
CA PHE A 82 -3.29 -5.98 -10.37
C PHE A 82 -2.16 -5.80 -11.41
N ARG A 83 -1.87 -6.85 -12.19
CA ARG A 83 -0.74 -6.92 -13.14
C ARG A 83 -0.72 -5.81 -14.20
N GLU A 84 -1.88 -5.26 -14.55
CA GLU A 84 -2.00 -4.21 -15.57
C GLU A 84 -1.48 -2.87 -15.03
N ARG A 85 -0.47 -2.29 -15.69
CA ARG A 85 0.20 -1.04 -15.24
C ARG A 85 -0.65 0.23 -15.41
N LEU A 86 -1.75 0.14 -16.14
CA LEU A 86 -2.73 1.21 -16.26
C LEU A 86 -3.80 0.99 -15.19
N PHE A 87 -4.04 1.97 -14.33
CA PHE A 87 -5.04 1.87 -13.27
C PHE A 87 -6.43 1.66 -13.89
N ALA A 88 -6.88 0.41 -13.90
CA ALA A 88 -8.22 0.02 -14.29
C ALA A 88 -9.03 -0.25 -13.01
N PRO A 89 -10.21 0.37 -12.82
CA PRO A 89 -10.99 0.18 -11.61
C PRO A 89 -11.65 -1.21 -11.57
N GLN A 90 -10.93 -2.17 -11.03
CA GLN A 90 -11.37 -3.55 -10.85
C GLN A 90 -12.08 -3.72 -9.52
N LYS A 91 -13.17 -4.52 -9.47
CA LYS A 91 -13.87 -4.83 -8.21
C LYS A 91 -12.93 -5.41 -7.13
N ARG A 92 -11.83 -6.03 -7.55
CA ARG A 92 -10.82 -6.70 -6.72
C ARG A 92 -10.22 -5.78 -5.65
N TYR A 93 -10.03 -4.50 -5.93
CA TYR A 93 -9.51 -3.53 -4.95
C TYR A 93 -10.42 -3.41 -3.73
N GLY A 94 -11.72 -3.17 -3.95
CA GLY A 94 -12.70 -3.06 -2.87
C GLY A 94 -12.95 -4.38 -2.15
N VAL A 95 -13.04 -5.49 -2.89
CA VAL A 95 -13.20 -6.84 -2.29
C VAL A 95 -12.03 -7.17 -1.38
N LEU A 96 -10.79 -6.92 -1.81
CA LEU A 96 -9.59 -7.20 -1.03
C LEU A 96 -9.61 -6.45 0.31
N LEU A 97 -9.97 -5.16 0.30
CA LEU A 97 -10.06 -4.34 1.53
C LEU A 97 -11.16 -4.84 2.47
N ILE A 98 -12.34 -5.18 1.94
CA ILE A 98 -13.44 -5.73 2.75
C ILE A 98 -13.01 -7.04 3.41
N LEU A 99 -12.43 -7.97 2.63
CA LEU A 99 -11.91 -9.22 3.17
C LEU A 99 -10.81 -8.99 4.22
N GLY A 100 -9.94 -8.01 3.98
CA GLY A 100 -8.94 -7.54 4.93
C GLY A 100 -9.54 -7.18 6.29
N GLY A 101 -10.59 -6.36 6.27
CA GLY A 101 -11.31 -5.95 7.48
C GLY A 101 -12.02 -7.10 8.18
N LEU A 102 -12.71 -7.97 7.44
CA LEU A 102 -13.42 -9.14 8.00
C LEU A 102 -12.48 -10.15 8.64
N VAL A 103 -11.35 -10.46 8.00
CA VAL A 103 -10.35 -11.39 8.55
C VAL A 103 -9.65 -10.77 9.76
N SER A 104 -9.35 -9.47 9.73
CA SER A 104 -8.82 -8.76 10.90
C SER A 104 -9.77 -8.85 12.10
N LEU A 105 -11.08 -8.69 11.86
CA LEU A 105 -12.11 -8.83 12.89
C LEU A 105 -12.18 -10.26 13.45
N PHE A 106 -12.10 -11.26 12.58
CA PHE A 106 -12.12 -12.67 12.96
C PHE A 106 -10.89 -13.06 13.79
N LEU A 107 -9.72 -12.51 13.46
CA LEU A 107 -8.46 -12.76 14.16
C LEU A 107 -8.20 -11.81 15.34
N ARG A 108 -9.16 -10.97 15.74
CA ARG A 108 -8.90 -9.85 16.67
C ARG A 108 -8.24 -10.26 17.99
N GLU A 109 -8.61 -11.40 18.58
CA GLU A 109 -8.03 -11.90 19.84
C GLU A 109 -6.89 -12.91 19.63
N ARG A 110 -6.46 -13.11 18.39
CA ARG A 110 -5.58 -14.20 18.00
C ARG A 110 -4.19 -13.70 17.64
N PRO A 111 -3.10 -14.38 18.08
CA PRO A 111 -1.74 -13.98 17.73
C PRO A 111 -1.47 -14.02 16.22
N GLU A 112 -2.21 -14.83 15.47
CA GLU A 112 -2.17 -14.93 14.01
C GLU A 112 -2.51 -13.62 13.30
N LEU A 113 -3.20 -12.68 13.97
CA LEU A 113 -3.47 -11.35 13.43
C LEU A 113 -2.19 -10.64 12.98
N PHE A 114 -1.09 -10.79 13.72
CA PHE A 114 0.20 -10.19 13.34
C PHE A 114 0.66 -10.65 11.96
N TYR A 115 0.68 -11.96 11.74
CA TYR A 115 1.12 -12.58 10.49
C TYR A 115 0.17 -12.26 9.33
N PHE A 116 -1.13 -12.28 9.59
CA PHE A 116 -2.13 -11.85 8.63
C PHE A 116 -1.92 -10.39 8.21
N LEU A 117 -1.70 -9.48 9.16
CA LEU A 117 -1.45 -8.07 8.87
C LEU A 117 -0.13 -7.85 8.13
N CYS A 118 0.93 -8.63 8.38
CA CYS A 118 2.14 -8.60 7.54
C CYS A 118 1.82 -8.95 6.08
N PHE A 119 1.09 -10.03 5.84
CA PHE A 119 0.65 -10.43 4.50
C PHE A 119 -0.24 -9.36 3.85
N PHE A 120 -1.23 -8.88 4.59
CA PHE A 120 -2.20 -7.92 4.08
C PHE A 120 -1.55 -6.57 3.78
N MET A 121 -0.64 -6.11 4.65
CA MET A 121 0.13 -4.89 4.43
C MET A 121 1.05 -5.00 3.22
N GLY A 122 1.67 -6.16 2.99
CA GLY A 122 2.41 -6.44 1.76
C GLY A 122 1.54 -6.34 0.51
N THR A 123 0.33 -6.89 0.58
CA THR A 123 -0.66 -6.81 -0.51
C THR A 123 -1.08 -5.36 -0.77
N GLN A 124 -1.40 -4.60 0.27
CA GLN A 124 -1.81 -3.20 0.18
C GLN A 124 -0.67 -2.30 -0.33
N ASN A 125 0.56 -2.50 0.12
CA ASN A 125 1.70 -1.69 -0.31
C ASN A 125 2.05 -1.93 -1.80
N ALA A 126 1.89 -3.16 -2.26
CA ALA A 126 2.12 -3.52 -3.67
C ALA A 126 0.91 -3.22 -4.57
N MET A 127 -0.20 -2.73 -4.03
CA MET A 127 -1.39 -2.35 -4.78
C MET A 127 -1.11 -1.07 -5.56
N PHE A 128 -1.08 -1.14 -6.89
CA PHE A 128 -0.79 0.03 -7.72
C PHE A 128 -1.98 0.99 -7.76
N VAL A 129 -1.73 2.25 -7.39
CA VAL A 129 -2.65 3.37 -7.59
C VAL A 129 -1.96 4.45 -8.42
N GLY A 130 -2.37 4.57 -9.68
CA GLY A 130 -1.87 5.62 -10.57
C GLY A 130 -2.58 6.94 -10.30
N PHE A 131 -1.85 7.96 -9.88
CA PHE A 131 -2.37 9.31 -9.64
C PHE A 131 -1.50 10.33 -10.37
N ARG A 132 -2.08 11.06 -11.34
CA ARG A 132 -1.38 12.05 -12.18
C ARG A 132 -0.08 11.52 -12.80
N GLY A 133 -0.14 10.33 -13.39
CA GLY A 133 1.01 9.67 -14.03
C GLY A 133 2.07 9.14 -13.06
N THR A 134 1.86 9.28 -11.74
CA THR A 134 2.77 8.76 -10.70
C THR A 134 2.14 7.55 -10.00
N LEU A 135 2.94 6.51 -9.73
CA LEU A 135 2.51 5.38 -8.91
C LEU A 135 2.64 5.74 -7.42
N VAL A 136 1.53 5.71 -6.70
CA VAL A 136 1.48 6.05 -5.27
C VAL A 136 1.44 4.77 -4.44
N ARG A 137 2.31 4.68 -3.41
CA ARG A 137 2.40 3.55 -2.47
C ARG A 137 2.05 4.00 -1.06
N THR A 138 1.00 3.46 -0.47
CA THR A 138 0.36 4.01 0.74
C THR A 138 1.15 3.84 2.03
N THR A 139 2.24 3.06 2.02
CA THR A 139 3.08 2.77 3.20
C THR A 139 4.55 3.15 3.01
N HIS A 140 4.92 3.72 1.87
CA HIS A 140 6.31 4.02 1.52
C HIS A 140 6.73 5.43 1.98
N PHE A 141 6.65 5.69 3.29
CA PHE A 141 6.81 7.03 3.84
C PHE A 141 8.22 7.61 3.70
N THR A 142 9.27 6.79 3.72
CA THR A 142 10.62 7.25 3.39
C THR A 142 10.67 7.86 1.99
N GLY A 143 10.00 7.24 1.01
CA GLY A 143 9.88 7.80 -0.33
C GLY A 143 9.05 9.08 -0.37
N TYR A 144 7.95 9.17 0.40
CA TYR A 144 7.18 10.41 0.51
C TYR A 144 8.01 11.56 1.05
N LEU A 145 8.82 11.33 2.08
CA LEU A 145 9.74 12.35 2.62
C LEU A 145 10.77 12.77 1.58
N SER A 146 11.39 11.82 0.87
CA SER A 146 12.34 12.11 -0.21
C SER A 146 11.71 12.91 -1.35
N ASP A 147 10.51 12.54 -1.79
CA ASP A 147 9.80 13.23 -2.86
C ASP A 147 9.37 14.64 -2.44
N ILE A 148 8.90 14.82 -1.20
CA ILE A 148 8.58 16.16 -0.65
C ILE A 148 9.85 17.01 -0.64
N ALA A 149 10.96 16.48 -0.12
CA ALA A 149 12.24 17.20 -0.06
C ALA A 149 12.72 17.58 -1.46
N PHE A 150 12.59 16.69 -2.45
CA PHE A 150 12.96 16.96 -3.84
C PHE A 150 12.11 18.08 -4.46
N GLU A 151 10.79 18.03 -4.30
CA GLU A 151 9.88 19.04 -4.86
C GLU A 151 10.03 20.41 -4.14
N LEU A 152 10.30 20.42 -2.83
CA LEU A 152 10.66 21.64 -2.10
C LEU A 152 12.00 22.20 -2.57
N GLY A 153 13.01 21.36 -2.78
CA GLY A 153 14.29 21.77 -3.34
C GLY A 153 14.15 22.43 -4.72
N ALA A 154 13.29 21.87 -5.58
CA ALA A 154 12.95 22.47 -6.88
C ALA A 154 12.28 23.84 -6.73
N PHE A 155 11.31 23.96 -5.80
CA PHE A 155 10.65 25.23 -5.49
C PHE A 155 11.64 26.31 -5.05
N PHE A 156 12.52 26.01 -4.10
CA PHE A 156 13.53 26.97 -3.61
C PHE A 156 14.63 27.27 -4.62
N SER A 157 14.85 26.39 -5.60
CA SER A 157 15.78 26.61 -6.71
C SER A 157 15.16 27.39 -7.88
N CYS A 158 13.93 27.92 -7.73
CA CYS A 158 13.15 28.53 -8.82
C CYS A 158 13.00 27.63 -10.05
N LYS A 159 13.06 26.30 -9.87
CA LYS A 159 12.80 25.30 -10.91
C LYS A 159 11.31 24.93 -10.89
N GLY A 160 10.83 24.38 -12.00
CA GLY A 160 9.47 23.83 -12.06
C GLY A 160 9.29 22.76 -10.97
N HIS A 161 8.18 22.84 -10.22
CA HIS A 161 7.85 21.93 -9.13
C HIS A 161 6.38 21.49 -9.21
N HIS A 162 6.06 20.37 -8.56
CA HIS A 162 4.72 19.78 -8.53
C HIS A 162 4.10 19.92 -7.14
N GLY A 163 3.56 21.11 -6.82
CA GLY A 163 2.94 21.37 -5.51
C GLY A 163 1.77 20.44 -5.12
N TRP A 164 1.19 19.70 -6.08
CA TRP A 164 0.20 18.66 -5.77
C TRP A 164 0.81 17.44 -5.09
N LYS A 165 2.06 17.05 -5.42
CA LYS A 165 2.74 15.90 -4.79
C LYS A 165 3.01 16.19 -3.33
N ILE A 166 3.57 17.37 -3.03
CA ILE A 166 3.82 17.84 -1.67
C ILE A 166 2.55 17.75 -0.82
N ARG A 167 1.43 18.29 -1.33
CA ARG A 167 0.14 18.24 -0.63
C ARG A 167 -0.38 16.82 -0.43
N LEU A 168 -0.30 15.95 -1.45
CA LEU A 168 -0.77 14.57 -1.34
C LEU A 168 0.05 13.77 -0.32
N TYR A 169 1.37 13.86 -0.38
CA TYR A 169 2.27 13.10 0.49
C TYR A 169 2.22 13.59 1.94
N LEU A 170 2.18 14.91 2.18
CA LEU A 170 1.96 15.45 3.52
C LEU A 170 0.61 15.03 4.09
N ALA A 171 -0.48 15.13 3.30
CA ALA A 171 -1.79 14.67 3.75
C ALA A 171 -1.80 13.16 4.05
N SER A 172 -1.09 12.36 3.25
CA SER A 172 -0.96 10.92 3.50
C SER A 172 -0.19 10.62 4.80
N ILE A 173 0.88 11.36 5.09
CA ILE A 173 1.63 11.29 6.36
C ILE A 173 0.70 11.64 7.53
N LEU A 174 -0.05 12.73 7.42
CA LEU A 174 -1.00 13.14 8.47
C LEU A 174 -2.09 12.10 8.71
N CYS A 175 -2.68 11.53 7.65
CA CYS A 175 -3.67 10.46 7.76
C CYS A 175 -3.09 9.21 8.44
N PHE A 176 -1.86 8.83 8.11
CA PHE A 176 -1.16 7.73 8.79
C PHE A 176 -0.97 8.03 10.29
N LEU A 177 -0.51 9.24 10.64
CA LEU A 177 -0.34 9.65 12.04
C LEU A 177 -1.69 9.65 12.79
N ILE A 178 -2.76 10.11 12.15
CA ILE A 178 -4.12 10.06 12.72
C ILE A 178 -4.55 8.61 12.96
N GLY A 179 -4.38 7.72 11.97
CA GLY A 179 -4.67 6.29 12.14
C GLY A 179 -3.88 5.67 13.29
N GLY A 180 -2.60 6.03 13.40
CA GLY A 180 -1.74 5.61 14.51
C GLY A 180 -2.20 6.13 15.87
N ALA A 181 -2.62 7.39 15.95
CA ALA A 181 -3.16 7.99 17.18
C ALA A 181 -4.48 7.32 17.61
N VAL A 182 -5.36 6.97 16.65
CA VAL A 182 -6.57 6.19 16.91
C VAL A 182 -6.20 4.81 17.47
N ALA A 183 -5.21 4.12 16.88
CA ALA A 183 -4.73 2.84 17.40
C ALA A 183 -4.22 2.97 18.84
N PHE A 184 -3.36 3.96 19.10
CA PHE A 184 -2.80 4.22 20.42
C PHE A 184 -3.88 4.43 21.49
N TRP A 185 -4.93 5.18 21.15
CA TRP A 185 -6.06 5.37 22.05
C TRP A 185 -6.91 4.10 22.21
N ALA A 186 -7.09 3.30 21.15
CA ALA A 186 -7.99 2.16 21.14
C ALA A 186 -7.39 0.85 21.70
N VAL A 187 -6.08 0.61 21.55
CA VAL A 187 -5.43 -0.65 21.98
C VAL A 187 -5.60 -0.92 23.48
N PRO A 188 -5.33 0.04 24.40
CA PRO A 188 -5.51 -0.19 25.83
C PRO A 188 -6.96 -0.47 26.24
N ARG A 189 -7.93 -0.17 25.37
CA ARG A 189 -9.38 -0.36 25.57
C ARG A 189 -9.90 -1.63 24.90
N GLY A 190 -9.04 -2.42 24.25
CA GLY A 190 -9.42 -3.63 23.51
C GLY A 190 -10.24 -3.36 22.24
N GLY A 191 -10.19 -2.13 21.69
CA GLY A 191 -11.03 -1.72 20.56
C GLY A 191 -10.30 -1.57 19.23
N ALA A 192 -8.96 -1.62 19.21
CA ALA A 192 -8.17 -1.24 18.03
C ALA A 192 -8.46 -2.10 16.80
N GLU A 193 -8.74 -3.38 16.99
CA GLU A 193 -9.07 -4.33 15.93
C GLU A 193 -10.45 -4.05 15.32
N LEU A 194 -11.39 -3.53 16.11
CA LEU A 194 -12.69 -3.08 15.61
C LEU A 194 -12.52 -1.82 14.75
N PHE A 195 -11.69 -0.88 15.19
CA PHE A 195 -11.33 0.30 14.38
C PHE A 195 -10.61 -0.13 13.11
N LEU A 196 -9.66 -1.06 13.18
CA LEU A 196 -8.92 -1.57 12.03
C LEU A 196 -9.85 -2.25 11.02
N ALA A 197 -10.70 -3.15 11.49
CA ALA A 197 -11.69 -3.82 10.66
C ALA A 197 -12.66 -2.82 10.03
N GLY A 198 -13.19 -1.88 10.83
CA GLY A 198 -14.09 -0.83 10.38
C GLY A 198 -13.45 0.06 9.31
N ALA A 199 -12.21 0.48 9.53
CA ALA A 199 -11.47 1.35 8.59
C ALA A 199 -11.28 0.64 7.24
N TYR A 200 -10.84 -0.63 7.23
CA TYR A 200 -10.73 -1.41 6.00
C TYR A 200 -12.07 -1.66 5.29
N LEU A 201 -13.13 -1.95 6.05
CA LEU A 201 -14.48 -2.09 5.50
C LEU A 201 -14.96 -0.78 4.86
N MET A 202 -14.69 0.36 5.50
CA MET A 202 -15.01 1.69 4.98
C MET A 202 -14.21 2.01 3.72
N SER A 203 -12.89 1.77 3.70
CA SER A 203 -12.02 1.96 2.53
C SER A 203 -12.45 1.09 1.36
N GLY A 204 -12.81 -0.17 1.62
CA GLY A 204 -13.31 -1.09 0.59
C GLY A 204 -14.69 -0.69 0.06
N SER A 205 -15.61 -0.29 0.93
CA SER A 205 -16.94 0.19 0.55
C SER A 205 -16.87 1.50 -0.24
N TYR A 206 -16.04 2.43 0.22
CA TYR A 206 -15.77 3.69 -0.48
C TYR A 206 -15.19 3.44 -1.87
N TYR A 207 -14.32 2.45 -2.05
CA TYR A 207 -13.82 2.07 -3.36
C TYR A 207 -14.95 1.73 -4.34
N PHE A 208 -16.00 1.02 -3.90
CA PHE A 208 -17.15 0.73 -4.77
C PHE A 208 -17.93 1.98 -5.16
N LEU A 209 -18.03 2.98 -4.27
CA LEU A 209 -18.59 4.29 -4.58
C LEU A 209 -17.73 5.03 -5.62
N LEU A 210 -16.41 5.07 -5.40
CA LEU A 210 -15.44 5.63 -6.34
C LEU A 210 -15.55 4.98 -7.72
N ARG A 211 -15.69 3.65 -7.77
CA ARG A 211 -15.84 2.90 -9.01
C ARG A 211 -17.17 3.21 -9.71
N ARG A 212 -18.26 3.39 -8.96
CA ARG A 212 -19.58 3.72 -9.50
C ARG A 212 -19.65 5.15 -10.02
N PHE A 213 -19.12 6.11 -9.28
CA PHE A 213 -19.27 7.54 -9.58
C PHE A 213 -18.14 8.14 -10.42
N GLY A 214 -16.99 7.45 -10.51
CA GLY A 214 -15.85 7.90 -11.29
C GLY A 214 -16.03 7.88 -12.80
N HIS A 215 -17.14 7.32 -13.34
CA HIS A 215 -17.42 7.22 -14.79
C HIS A 215 -16.17 6.81 -15.57
N TRP A 216 -15.55 5.72 -15.12
CA TRP A 216 -14.38 5.16 -15.77
C TRP A 216 -14.83 4.64 -17.13
N GLY A 217 -14.25 5.17 -18.20
CA GLY A 217 -14.58 4.77 -19.58
C GLY A 217 -14.49 3.24 -19.76
N PRO A 218 -15.08 2.68 -20.83
CA PRO A 218 -15.02 1.25 -21.08
C PRO A 218 -13.57 0.80 -20.96
N SER A 219 -13.34 -0.25 -20.16
CA SER A 219 -12.02 -0.86 -20.01
C SER A 219 -11.48 -1.06 -21.42
N VAL A 220 -10.36 -0.43 -21.76
CA VAL A 220 -9.75 -0.59 -23.08
C VAL A 220 -9.71 -2.10 -23.34
N PRO A 221 -10.32 -2.59 -24.45
CA PRO A 221 -10.44 -4.02 -24.67
C PRO A 221 -9.04 -4.63 -24.58
N ARG A 222 -8.92 -5.76 -23.87
CA ARG A 222 -7.69 -6.54 -23.83
C ARG A 222 -7.33 -6.82 -25.28
N LYS A 223 -6.35 -6.10 -25.85
CA LYS A 223 -5.72 -6.57 -27.07
C LYS A 223 -5.19 -7.97 -26.70
N PRO A 224 -5.57 -9.03 -27.43
CA PRO A 224 -4.83 -10.27 -27.32
C PRO A 224 -3.36 -9.92 -27.50
N LEU A 225 -2.49 -10.46 -26.66
CA LEU A 225 -1.06 -10.41 -26.91
C LEU A 225 -0.87 -10.88 -28.35
N SER A 226 -0.60 -9.96 -29.27
CA SER A 226 -0.13 -10.32 -30.59
C SER A 226 1.18 -11.05 -30.34
N GLN A 227 1.18 -12.36 -30.58
CA GLN A 227 2.41 -13.09 -30.80
C GLN A 227 3.18 -12.35 -31.90
N GLY A 228 4.40 -11.94 -31.60
CA GLY A 228 5.28 -11.28 -32.55
C GLY A 228 5.61 -9.84 -32.15
N THR A 229 6.72 -9.68 -31.44
CA THR A 229 7.93 -9.07 -32.00
C THR A 229 9.12 -9.34 -31.08
N ASP A 230 9.76 -10.49 -31.26
CA ASP A 230 11.16 -10.75 -30.84
C ASP A 230 12.17 -9.95 -31.70
N LYS A 231 11.84 -8.72 -32.09
CA LYS A 231 12.66 -7.88 -32.98
C LYS A 231 12.99 -6.50 -32.41
N ALA A 232 12.92 -6.33 -31.09
CA ALA A 232 13.25 -5.07 -30.41
C ALA A 232 14.40 -5.18 -29.39
N LEU A 233 15.15 -6.28 -29.38
CA LEU A 233 16.42 -6.39 -28.67
C LEU A 233 17.52 -6.51 -29.72
N GLY A 234 18.21 -5.41 -29.99
CA GLY A 234 19.39 -5.35 -30.85
C GLY A 234 20.57 -6.10 -30.22
N LEU A 235 20.44 -7.41 -30.08
CA LEU A 235 21.53 -8.30 -29.72
C LEU A 235 22.15 -8.81 -31.03
N PRO A 236 23.48 -8.71 -31.22
CA PRO A 236 24.13 -9.24 -32.40
C PRO A 236 24.05 -10.78 -32.42
N ASP A 237 23.74 -11.34 -33.59
CA ASP A 237 23.77 -12.78 -33.86
C ASP A 237 25.19 -13.30 -33.63
N ILE A 238 25.37 -14.09 -32.57
CA ILE A 238 26.56 -14.93 -32.39
C ILE A 238 26.18 -16.31 -32.93
N SER A 239 26.41 -16.50 -34.23
CA SER A 239 26.47 -17.84 -34.82
C SER A 239 27.89 -18.38 -34.67
N VAL A 240 28.02 -19.42 -33.84
CA VAL A 240 29.07 -20.46 -33.74
C VAL A 240 30.52 -20.05 -34.01
#